data_AF-Q39IL8-F1
#
_entry.id   AF-Q39IL8-F1
#
_cell.length_a   1.000
_cell.length_b   1.000
_cell.length_c   1.000
_cell.angle_alpha   90.00
_cell.angle_beta   90.00
_cell.angle_gamma   90.00
#
_symmetry.space_group_name_H-M   'P 1'
#
loop_
_entity.id
_entity.type
_entity.pdbx_description
1 polymer ?
#
loop_
_entity_poly.entity_id
_entity_poly.type
_entity_poly.pdbx_seq_one_letter_code
_entity_poly.pdbx_strand_id
1 'polypeptide(L)'
;MKKTHFFVLILGALLLGVVLASHNGNARSTLDNRNGMNSSLTVIRLGDPKDSDLNGPGASVDNHPSGTSFYQHDWMRGNLGTVKFMQGTHGFVLDNVLSAVGSADKDVPGGIYTWNINFGVSPEQADTHEAALARMTKLFQDLRANGWVRYIDVSNPRLTGKQAWDYMKTYSIYSLDSGYTPTIEEWKAAVKEMPRWVFYADGAYLEISLSEKNMGGFVGKTTYLLTARIRNEYAFYGLGYFPGNAEKIRNWKTLLPAELQKYHAKRIATEAALKGQGYTIDTAYQDPPIQALK
;
A
#
# COMPACT_ATOMS: atom_id res chain seq x y z
N MET A 1 31.75 9.51 21.65
CA MET A 1 30.99 8.72 20.65
C MET A 1 29.66 9.41 20.40
N LYS A 2 29.56 10.22 19.33
CA LYS A 2 28.33 10.91 18.95
C LYS A 2 27.50 9.99 18.05
N LYS A 3 26.30 9.64 18.50
CA LYS A 3 25.28 8.96 17.69
C LYS A 3 24.63 9.99 16.79
N THR A 4 24.84 9.88 15.48
CA THR A 4 24.17 10.72 14.49
C THR A 4 22.85 10.05 14.13
N HIS A 5 21.74 10.58 14.62
CA HIS A 5 20.40 10.20 14.20
C HIS A 5 20.12 10.85 12.83
N PHE A 6 20.00 10.04 11.78
CA PHE A 6 19.49 10.49 10.49
C PHE A 6 17.96 10.59 10.58
N PHE A 7 17.45 11.81 10.67
CA PHE A 7 16.03 12.10 10.44
C PHE A 7 15.76 12.01 8.94
N VAL A 8 14.96 11.02 8.53
CA VAL A 8 14.34 11.00 7.20
C VAL A 8 13.05 11.82 7.30
N LEU A 9 13.03 12.98 6.66
CA LEU A 9 11.83 13.78 6.46
C LEU A 9 10.91 13.05 5.48
N ILE A 10 9.91 12.36 6.01
CA ILE A 10 8.76 11.88 5.23
C ILE A 10 7.83 13.09 5.06
N LEU A 11 7.85 13.71 3.88
CA LEU A 11 6.84 14.69 3.50
C LEU A 11 5.57 13.94 3.11
N GLY A 12 4.80 13.53 4.12
CA GLY A 12 3.43 13.05 3.94
C GLY A 12 2.49 14.26 4.04
N ALA A 13 2.06 14.79 2.89
CA ALA A 13 0.93 15.70 2.85
C ALA A 13 -0.34 14.91 3.19
N LEU A 14 -0.69 14.90 4.48
CA LEU A 14 -1.92 14.34 5.01
C LEU A 14 -2.97 15.46 4.97
N LEU A 15 -3.63 15.64 3.82
CA LEU A 15 -4.81 16.49 3.74
C LEU A 15 -6.01 15.70 4.29
N LEU A 16 -6.24 15.84 5.60
CA LEU A 16 -7.49 15.46 6.26
C LEU A 16 -8.47 16.63 6.17
N GLY A 17 -9.37 16.59 5.20
CA GLY A 17 -10.59 17.39 5.20
C GLY A 17 -11.71 16.62 5.90
N VAL A 18 -11.87 16.79 7.21
CA VAL A 18 -13.06 16.33 7.93
C VAL A 18 -14.04 17.50 8.00
N VAL A 19 -15.05 17.52 7.14
CA VAL A 19 -16.21 18.40 7.30
C VAL A 19 -17.25 17.65 8.13
N LEU A 20 -17.38 18.01 9.41
CA LEU A 20 -18.50 17.64 10.25
C LEU A 20 -19.66 18.61 9.97
N ALA A 21 -20.63 18.17 9.16
CA ALA A 21 -21.94 18.80 9.13
C ALA A 21 -22.87 18.04 10.09
N SER A 22 -23.06 18.61 11.29
CA SER A 22 -24.13 18.22 12.18
C SER A 22 -25.45 18.77 11.65
N HIS A 23 -26.28 17.94 11.05
CA HIS A 23 -27.70 18.25 10.88
C HIS A 23 -28.57 17.17 11.52
N ASN A 24 -29.20 17.60 12.60
CA ASN A 24 -30.28 16.94 13.31
C ASN A 24 -31.50 16.88 12.37
N GLY A 25 -31.91 15.67 11.99
CA GLY A 25 -33.04 15.43 11.09
C GLY A 25 -33.64 14.06 11.36
N ASN A 26 -34.62 14.02 12.25
CA ASN A 26 -35.44 12.85 12.51
C ASN A 26 -36.19 12.44 11.23
N ALA A 27 -35.86 11.27 10.68
CA ALA A 27 -36.77 10.54 9.79
C ALA A 27 -36.58 9.04 10.01
N ARG A 28 -37.50 8.45 10.78
CA ARG A 28 -37.75 7.00 10.73
C ARG A 28 -38.23 6.68 9.32
N SER A 29 -37.54 5.79 8.61
CA SER A 29 -38.17 4.98 7.57
C SER A 29 -37.64 3.55 7.64
N THR A 30 -38.57 2.64 7.47
CA THR A 30 -38.53 1.21 7.70
C THR A 30 -37.71 0.47 6.65
N LEU A 31 -37.17 -0.69 7.04
CA LEU A 31 -36.63 -1.70 6.13
C LEU A 31 -37.60 -1.97 4.96
N ASP A 32 -37.06 -1.94 3.74
CA ASP A 32 -36.91 -3.09 2.85
C ASP A 32 -36.95 -2.59 1.38
N ASN A 33 -35.81 -2.63 0.68
CA ASN A 33 -35.82 -3.08 -0.70
C ASN A 33 -34.41 -3.29 -1.26
N ARG A 34 -34.25 -4.50 -1.78
CA ARG A 34 -33.25 -4.94 -2.75
C ARG A 34 -33.07 -3.89 -3.86
N ASN A 35 -31.99 -3.13 -3.80
CA ASN A 35 -31.37 -2.53 -4.96
C ASN A 35 -29.87 -2.64 -4.75
N GLY A 36 -29.25 -3.60 -5.43
CA GLY A 36 -27.81 -3.61 -5.60
C GLY A 36 -27.42 -2.34 -6.33
N MET A 37 -26.97 -1.33 -5.58
CA MET A 37 -26.24 -0.21 -6.17
C MET A 37 -24.94 -0.79 -6.69
N ASN A 38 -24.89 -1.02 -8.01
CA ASN A 38 -23.66 -1.35 -8.70
C ASN A 38 -22.70 -0.18 -8.51
N SER A 39 -21.79 -0.30 -7.54
CA SER A 39 -20.59 0.53 -7.51
C SER A 39 -19.90 0.34 -8.86
N SER A 40 -19.79 1.41 -9.65
CA SER A 40 -19.18 1.35 -10.96
C SER A 40 -17.70 1.01 -10.81
N LEU A 41 -17.31 -0.15 -11.32
CA LEU A 41 -15.92 -0.59 -11.35
C LEU A 41 -15.05 0.48 -12.01
N THR A 42 -14.08 1.01 -11.28
CA THR A 42 -13.12 2.00 -11.78
C THR A 42 -11.80 1.31 -12.06
N VAL A 43 -11.39 1.26 -13.32
CA VAL A 43 -10.11 0.66 -13.73
C VAL A 43 -9.01 1.72 -13.65
N ILE A 44 -7.91 1.40 -12.98
CA ILE A 44 -6.73 2.27 -12.89
C ILE A 44 -5.46 1.54 -13.29
N ARG A 45 -4.51 2.31 -13.83
CA ARG A 45 -3.21 1.81 -14.29
C ARG A 45 -2.10 2.79 -13.95
N LEU A 46 -0.89 2.26 -13.78
CA LEU A 46 0.32 3.08 -13.93
C LEU A 46 0.50 3.35 -15.42
N GLY A 47 1.06 4.49 -15.82
CA GLY A 47 1.21 4.81 -17.24
C GLY A 47 0.48 6.07 -17.69
N ASP A 48 0.09 6.08 -18.96
CA ASP A 48 -0.71 7.15 -19.54
C ASP A 48 -2.05 7.28 -18.77
N PRO A 49 -2.39 8.47 -18.25
CA PRO A 49 -3.67 8.72 -17.59
C PRO A 49 -4.90 8.28 -18.40
N LYS A 50 -4.82 8.27 -19.74
CA LYS A 50 -5.91 7.84 -20.63
C LYS A 50 -6.24 6.36 -20.50
N ASP A 51 -5.32 5.56 -19.95
CA ASP A 51 -5.54 4.13 -19.72
C ASP A 51 -6.28 3.84 -18.39
N SER A 52 -6.67 4.90 -17.67
CA SER A 52 -7.44 4.83 -16.42
C SER A 52 -8.80 5.52 -16.54
N ASP A 53 -9.77 5.04 -15.77
CA ASP A 53 -11.10 5.62 -15.63
C ASP A 53 -11.04 6.81 -14.67
N LEU A 54 -10.75 8.00 -15.21
CA LEU A 54 -10.52 9.23 -14.44
C LEU A 54 -11.69 10.22 -14.47
N ASN A 55 -12.90 9.74 -14.81
CA ASN A 55 -14.09 10.56 -14.99
C ASN A 55 -15.22 10.07 -14.07
N GLY A 56 -16.17 10.95 -13.79
CA GLY A 56 -17.38 10.62 -13.02
C GLY A 56 -17.55 11.46 -11.76
N PRO A 57 -18.64 11.27 -11.00
CA PRO A 57 -18.87 11.98 -9.75
C PRO A 57 -17.76 11.72 -8.74
N GLY A 58 -17.16 12.79 -8.22
CA GLY A 58 -16.04 12.72 -7.27
C GLY A 58 -14.66 12.63 -7.93
N ALA A 59 -14.59 12.54 -9.27
CA ALA A 59 -13.34 12.64 -10.00
C ALA A 59 -12.88 14.10 -10.15
N SER A 60 -11.59 14.36 -9.98
CA SER A 60 -10.98 15.67 -10.21
C SER A 60 -9.51 15.55 -10.61
N VAL A 61 -8.98 16.59 -11.24
CA VAL A 61 -7.56 16.70 -11.58
C VAL A 61 -7.02 18.02 -11.03
N ASP A 62 -6.01 17.92 -10.17
CA ASP A 62 -5.27 19.07 -9.67
C ASP A 62 -3.93 19.17 -10.41
N ASN A 63 -3.75 20.25 -11.18
CA ASN A 63 -2.54 20.51 -11.94
C ASN A 63 -1.75 21.62 -11.24
N HIS A 64 -0.61 21.26 -10.65
CA HIS A 64 0.23 22.20 -9.93
C HIS A 64 1.18 22.94 -10.88
N PRO A 65 1.46 24.24 -10.67
CA PRO A 65 2.38 25.02 -11.51
C PRO A 65 3.80 24.45 -11.62
N SER A 66 4.22 23.57 -10.71
CA SER A 66 5.50 22.85 -10.79
C SER A 66 5.57 21.84 -11.94
N GLY A 67 4.43 21.47 -12.53
CA GLY A 67 4.32 20.42 -13.54
C GLY A 67 3.88 19.06 -13.00
N THR A 68 3.52 18.99 -11.71
CA THR A 68 2.95 17.80 -11.08
C THR A 68 1.43 17.80 -11.26
N SER A 69 0.84 16.64 -11.55
CA SER A 69 -0.60 16.44 -11.68
C SER A 69 -1.09 15.36 -10.73
N PHE A 70 -2.22 15.61 -10.06
CA PHE A 70 -2.89 14.67 -9.17
C PHE A 70 -4.27 14.31 -9.75
N TYR A 71 -4.44 13.04 -10.11
CA TYR A 71 -5.69 12.47 -10.58
C TYR A 71 -6.42 11.85 -9.39
N GLN A 72 -7.54 12.44 -9.00
CA GLN A 72 -8.23 12.10 -7.77
C GLN A 72 -9.61 11.54 -8.08
N HIS A 73 -10.02 10.55 -7.31
CA HIS A 73 -11.40 10.10 -7.27
C HIS A 73 -11.79 9.86 -5.82
N ASP A 74 -12.80 10.59 -5.34
CA ASP A 74 -13.36 10.45 -4.00
C ASP A 74 -14.76 9.85 -4.09
N TRP A 75 -15.02 8.80 -3.32
CA TRP A 75 -16.33 8.17 -3.24
C TRP A 75 -17.07 8.63 -1.99
N MET A 76 -18.37 8.92 -2.16
CA MET A 76 -19.22 9.37 -1.07
C MET A 76 -19.49 8.25 -0.07
N ARG A 77 -19.58 8.62 1.22
CA ARG A 77 -19.96 7.68 2.28
C ARG A 77 -21.35 7.09 1.97
N GLY A 78 -21.46 5.77 2.03
CA GLY A 78 -22.68 5.03 1.66
C GLY A 78 -22.74 4.61 0.19
N ASN A 79 -21.81 5.09 -0.66
CA ASN A 79 -21.63 4.66 -2.04
C ASN A 79 -20.13 4.52 -2.36
N LEU A 80 -19.47 3.61 -1.64
CA LEU A 80 -18.03 3.37 -1.79
C LEU A 80 -17.69 2.74 -3.14
N GLY A 81 -16.49 3.03 -3.63
CA GLY A 81 -16.00 2.57 -4.91
C GLY A 81 -15.55 1.11 -4.90
N THR A 82 -15.51 0.51 -6.09
CA THR A 82 -14.72 -0.69 -6.38
C THR A 82 -13.66 -0.31 -7.41
N VAL A 83 -12.38 -0.49 -7.07
CA VAL A 83 -11.26 -0.13 -7.95
C VAL A 83 -10.54 -1.39 -8.40
N LYS A 84 -10.30 -1.51 -9.71
CA LYS A 84 -9.49 -2.57 -10.30
C LYS A 84 -8.17 -2.00 -10.79
N PHE A 85 -7.08 -2.42 -10.19
CA PHE A 85 -5.74 -2.13 -10.71
C PHE A 85 -5.33 -3.18 -11.74
N MET A 86 -4.68 -2.75 -12.82
CA MET A 86 -4.15 -3.63 -13.87
C MET A 86 -2.71 -3.26 -14.24
N GLN A 87 -1.82 -4.25 -14.22
CA GLN A 87 -0.44 -4.21 -14.71
C GLN A 87 -0.21 -5.41 -15.63
N GLY A 88 -0.16 -5.18 -16.95
CA GLY A 88 -0.13 -6.29 -17.92
C GLY A 88 -1.30 -7.24 -17.70
N THR A 89 -1.01 -8.52 -17.46
CA THR A 89 -1.99 -9.56 -17.11
C THR A 89 -2.25 -9.69 -15.61
N HIS A 90 -1.52 -8.96 -14.76
CA HIS A 90 -1.65 -9.00 -13.31
C HIS A 90 -2.63 -7.93 -12.85
N GLY A 91 -3.72 -8.34 -12.20
CA GLY A 91 -4.73 -7.42 -11.70
C GLY A 91 -5.20 -7.80 -10.30
N PHE A 92 -5.80 -6.84 -9.62
CA PHE A 92 -6.53 -7.07 -8.38
C PHE A 92 -7.65 -6.06 -8.22
N VAL A 93 -8.64 -6.41 -7.39
CA VAL A 93 -9.80 -5.58 -7.10
C VAL A 93 -9.79 -5.21 -5.62
N LEU A 94 -10.05 -3.93 -5.33
CA LEU A 94 -10.30 -3.42 -3.99
C LEU A 94 -11.73 -2.94 -3.92
N ASP A 95 -12.49 -3.48 -2.97
CA ASP A 95 -13.82 -3.00 -2.63
C ASP A 95 -13.76 -1.95 -1.51
N ASN A 96 -14.88 -1.28 -1.27
CA ASN A 96 -15.04 -0.29 -0.21
C ASN A 96 -14.03 0.86 -0.31
N VAL A 97 -13.69 1.28 -1.53
CA VAL A 97 -12.73 2.35 -1.76
C VAL A 97 -13.34 3.70 -1.38
N LEU A 98 -12.61 4.45 -0.56
CA LEU A 98 -12.95 5.81 -0.15
C LEU A 98 -12.37 6.83 -1.12
N SER A 99 -11.09 6.65 -1.47
CA SER A 99 -10.40 7.56 -2.36
C SER A 99 -9.26 6.88 -3.10
N ALA A 100 -8.96 7.39 -4.29
CA ALA A 100 -7.81 6.99 -5.10
C ALA A 100 -7.12 8.24 -5.65
N VAL A 101 -5.82 8.34 -5.46
CA VAL A 101 -5.01 9.46 -5.93
C VAL A 101 -3.82 8.95 -6.74
N GLY A 102 -3.85 9.24 -8.04
CA GLY A 102 -2.77 9.02 -8.99
C GLY A 102 -1.85 10.24 -9.05
N SER A 103 -0.54 10.06 -9.05
CA SER A 103 0.43 11.15 -9.23
C SER A 103 1.21 10.99 -10.51
N ALA A 104 1.27 12.05 -11.29
CA ALA A 104 2.11 12.18 -12.49
C ALA A 104 2.92 13.48 -12.40
N ASP A 105 4.01 13.54 -13.15
CA ASP A 105 4.83 14.74 -13.25
C ASP A 105 5.38 14.85 -14.66
N LYS A 106 5.39 16.06 -15.22
CA LYS A 106 5.87 16.33 -16.59
C LYS A 106 7.31 15.87 -16.83
N ASP A 107 8.14 15.84 -15.79
CA ASP A 107 9.54 15.45 -15.86
C ASP A 107 9.75 13.94 -15.66
N VAL A 108 8.65 13.20 -15.45
CA VAL A 108 8.63 11.75 -15.27
C VAL A 108 8.01 11.10 -16.49
N PRO A 109 8.82 10.42 -17.33
CA PRO A 109 8.28 9.76 -18.51
C PRO A 109 7.33 8.63 -18.10
N GLY A 110 6.23 8.47 -18.84
CA GLY A 110 5.26 7.41 -18.63
C GLY A 110 4.07 7.77 -17.75
N GLY A 111 3.85 9.04 -17.37
CA GLY A 111 2.59 9.47 -16.76
C GLY A 111 2.46 9.12 -15.28
N ILE A 112 1.34 8.51 -14.89
CA ILE A 112 1.02 8.17 -13.50
C ILE A 112 2.03 7.16 -12.97
N TYR A 113 2.85 7.57 -12.02
CA TYR A 113 3.92 6.75 -11.43
C TYR A 113 3.56 6.18 -10.06
N THR A 114 2.55 6.74 -9.39
CA THR A 114 1.98 6.18 -8.15
C THR A 114 0.47 6.24 -8.13
N TRP A 115 -0.14 5.26 -7.46
CA TRP A 115 -1.50 5.34 -6.93
C TRP A 115 -1.47 5.17 -5.40
N ASN A 116 -2.19 6.04 -4.68
CA ASN A 116 -2.50 5.85 -3.27
C ASN A 116 -4.01 5.68 -3.13
N ILE A 117 -4.45 4.53 -2.62
CA ILE A 117 -5.86 4.16 -2.51
C ILE A 117 -6.17 3.93 -1.04
N ASN A 118 -7.17 4.63 -0.51
CA ASN A 118 -7.71 4.38 0.81
C ASN A 118 -9.00 3.57 0.69
N PHE A 119 -9.09 2.47 1.43
CA PHE A 119 -10.25 1.58 1.37
C PHE A 119 -10.61 1.05 2.75
N GLY A 120 -11.87 0.67 2.90
CA GLY A 120 -12.43 0.11 4.13
C GLY A 120 -12.34 -1.42 4.15
N VAL A 121 -12.28 -1.99 5.34
CA VAL A 121 -12.42 -3.45 5.50
C VAL A 121 -13.84 -3.92 5.17
N SER A 122 -14.82 -3.03 5.28
CA SER A 122 -16.25 -3.23 5.03
C SER A 122 -16.85 -1.90 4.54
N PRO A 123 -18.11 -1.89 4.05
CA PRO A 123 -18.81 -0.65 3.70
C PRO A 123 -18.91 0.35 4.86
N GLU A 124 -19.02 -0.14 6.10
CA GLU A 124 -19.05 0.70 7.31
C GLU A 124 -17.66 1.15 7.77
N GLN A 125 -16.59 0.66 7.13
CA GLN A 125 -15.18 0.86 7.52
C GLN A 125 -14.83 0.28 8.89
N ALA A 126 -15.76 -0.47 9.50
CA ALA A 126 -15.61 -1.11 10.79
C ALA A 126 -16.09 -2.56 10.74
N ASP A 127 -15.35 -3.44 11.37
CA ASP A 127 -15.65 -4.87 11.43
C ASP A 127 -15.06 -5.52 12.69
N THR A 128 -15.40 -6.78 12.96
CA THR A 128 -14.70 -7.55 14.00
C THR A 128 -13.26 -7.88 13.57
N HIS A 129 -12.39 -8.18 14.52
CA HIS A 129 -11.01 -8.60 14.20
C HIS A 129 -10.98 -9.86 13.33
N GLU A 130 -11.88 -10.81 13.58
CA GLU A 130 -12.00 -12.07 12.85
C GLU A 130 -12.39 -11.83 11.39
N ALA A 131 -13.42 -11.02 11.16
CA ALA A 131 -13.88 -10.69 9.82
C ALA A 131 -12.84 -9.86 9.05
N ALA A 132 -12.19 -8.90 9.72
CA ALA A 132 -11.12 -8.11 9.13
C ALA A 132 -9.93 -8.98 8.71
N LEU A 133 -9.47 -9.88 9.58
CA LEU A 133 -8.42 -10.83 9.27
C LEU A 133 -8.80 -11.72 8.08
N ALA A 134 -10.01 -12.28 8.08
CA ALA A 134 -10.48 -13.14 6.99
C ALA A 134 -10.48 -12.43 5.63
N ARG A 135 -10.94 -11.17 5.58
CA ARG A 135 -10.93 -10.35 4.35
C ARG A 135 -9.53 -10.04 3.87
N MET A 136 -8.61 -9.71 4.78
CA MET A 136 -7.21 -9.45 4.42
C MET A 136 -6.49 -10.70 3.94
N THR A 137 -6.71 -11.85 4.60
CA THR A 137 -6.21 -13.14 4.13
C THR A 137 -6.73 -13.47 2.74
N LYS A 138 -8.01 -13.22 2.45
CA LYS A 138 -8.58 -13.40 1.11
C LYS A 138 -7.93 -12.48 0.07
N LEU A 139 -7.77 -11.19 0.37
CA LEU A 139 -7.07 -10.25 -0.51
C LEU A 139 -5.65 -10.73 -0.85
N PHE A 140 -4.91 -11.22 0.15
CA PHE A 140 -3.55 -11.72 -0.07
C PHE A 140 -3.52 -13.02 -0.89
N GLN A 141 -4.49 -13.91 -0.69
CA GLN A 141 -4.65 -15.10 -1.53
C GLN A 141 -4.94 -14.72 -2.98
N ASP A 142 -5.82 -13.75 -3.21
CA ASP A 142 -6.18 -13.28 -4.55
C ASP A 142 -5.00 -12.63 -5.26
N LEU A 143 -4.23 -11.80 -4.56
CA LEU A 143 -2.99 -11.22 -5.11
C LEU A 143 -2.04 -12.31 -5.59
N ARG A 144 -1.76 -13.32 -4.75
CA ARG A 144 -0.88 -14.43 -5.13
C ARG A 144 -1.43 -15.26 -6.29
N ALA A 145 -2.74 -15.53 -6.30
CA ALA A 145 -3.39 -16.24 -7.39
C ALA A 145 -3.31 -15.48 -8.73
N ASN A 146 -3.23 -14.15 -8.68
CA ASN A 146 -3.05 -13.28 -9.86
C ASN A 146 -1.57 -12.98 -10.17
N GLY A 147 -0.63 -13.75 -9.60
CA GLY A 147 0.79 -13.68 -9.92
C GLY A 147 1.57 -12.59 -9.18
N TRP A 148 0.97 -11.92 -8.19
CA TRP A 148 1.72 -11.02 -7.31
C TRP A 148 2.58 -11.83 -6.34
N VAL A 149 3.88 -11.59 -6.38
CA VAL A 149 4.84 -12.26 -5.48
C VAL A 149 5.23 -11.34 -4.34
N ARG A 150 5.61 -11.92 -3.20
CA ARG A 150 6.12 -11.13 -2.07
C ARG A 150 7.40 -10.40 -2.47
N TYR A 151 7.51 -9.14 -2.06
CA TYR A 151 8.74 -8.36 -2.15
C TYR A 151 9.31 -8.12 -0.75
N ILE A 152 10.59 -8.45 -0.59
CA ILE A 152 11.40 -8.17 0.59
C ILE A 152 12.44 -7.13 0.17
N ASP A 153 12.48 -6.01 0.90
CA ASP A 153 13.46 -4.94 0.64
C ASP A 153 14.89 -5.48 0.59
N VAL A 154 15.73 -4.96 -0.31
CA VAL A 154 17.12 -5.41 -0.54
C VAL A 154 17.96 -5.42 0.73
N SER A 155 17.62 -4.58 1.71
CA SER A 155 18.29 -4.51 3.01
C SER A 155 17.74 -5.45 4.09
N ASN A 156 16.53 -5.97 3.89
CA ASN A 156 15.79 -6.74 4.88
C ASN A 156 16.13 -8.24 4.81
N PRO A 157 16.19 -8.94 5.96
CA PRO A 157 16.45 -10.39 5.99
C PRO A 157 15.31 -11.17 5.34
N ARG A 158 15.65 -12.30 4.70
CA ARG A 158 14.66 -13.17 4.03
C ARG A 158 13.99 -14.13 5.02
N LEU A 159 13.12 -13.60 5.87
CA LEU A 159 12.35 -14.39 6.84
C LEU A 159 10.97 -14.74 6.28
N THR A 160 10.45 -15.91 6.63
CA THR A 160 9.13 -16.41 6.21
C THR A 160 8.25 -16.78 7.40
N GLY A 161 6.95 -16.96 7.14
CA GLY A 161 5.99 -17.46 8.11
C GLY A 161 5.94 -16.64 9.40
N LYS A 162 5.89 -17.36 10.53
CA LYS A 162 5.88 -16.76 11.87
C LYS A 162 7.14 -15.93 12.18
N GLN A 163 8.30 -16.31 11.64
CA GLN A 163 9.54 -15.55 11.90
C GLN A 163 9.52 -14.18 11.23
N ALA A 164 8.93 -14.06 10.04
CA ALA A 164 8.67 -12.77 9.40
C ALA A 164 7.73 -11.90 10.25
N TRP A 165 6.69 -12.52 10.82
CA TRP A 165 5.72 -11.86 11.68
C TRP A 165 6.34 -11.32 12.96
N ASP A 166 7.07 -12.16 13.68
CA ASP A 166 7.70 -11.78 14.94
C ASP A 166 8.80 -10.73 14.75
N TYR A 167 9.51 -10.74 13.62
CA TYR A 167 10.56 -9.77 13.33
C TYR A 167 10.06 -8.33 13.19
N MET A 168 8.77 -8.13 12.88
CA MET A 168 8.16 -6.79 12.86
C MET A 168 8.30 -6.06 14.20
N LYS A 169 8.35 -6.79 15.32
CA LYS A 169 8.58 -6.22 16.66
C LYS A 169 9.96 -5.58 16.80
N THR A 170 10.94 -6.06 16.04
CA THR A 170 12.30 -5.49 15.97
C THR A 170 12.39 -4.39 14.92
N TYR A 171 11.65 -4.54 13.82
CA TYR A 171 11.64 -3.59 12.72
C TYR A 171 10.22 -3.39 12.17
N SER A 172 9.53 -2.37 12.66
CA SER A 172 8.09 -2.15 12.43
C SER A 172 7.72 -1.94 10.96
N ILE A 173 8.66 -1.48 10.12
CA ILE A 173 8.44 -1.29 8.68
C ILE A 173 8.85 -2.50 7.82
N TYR A 174 9.11 -3.66 8.45
CA TYR A 174 9.40 -4.91 7.75
C TYR A 174 8.20 -5.39 6.93
N SER A 175 8.46 -5.91 5.72
CA SER A 175 7.43 -6.49 4.85
C SER A 175 7.07 -7.90 5.33
N LEU A 176 5.85 -8.05 5.84
CA LEU A 176 5.34 -9.30 6.37
C LEU A 176 5.15 -10.37 5.27
N ASP A 177 5.12 -11.63 5.71
CA ASP A 177 4.81 -12.75 4.83
C ASP A 177 3.29 -12.86 4.64
N SER A 178 2.82 -12.65 3.41
CA SER A 178 1.39 -12.74 3.08
C SER A 178 0.86 -14.18 3.09
N GLY A 179 1.74 -15.19 3.10
CA GLY A 179 1.39 -16.59 3.25
C GLY A 179 1.14 -17.03 4.70
N TYR A 180 1.56 -16.23 5.68
CA TYR A 180 1.30 -16.52 7.09
C TYR A 180 -0.07 -15.99 7.51
N THR A 181 -0.92 -16.85 8.07
CA THR A 181 -2.18 -16.42 8.70
C THR A 181 -1.94 -16.31 10.21
N PRO A 182 -1.92 -15.10 10.78
CA PRO A 182 -1.71 -14.92 12.21
C PRO A 182 -2.90 -15.45 13.03
N THR A 183 -2.67 -15.72 14.30
CA THR A 183 -3.77 -15.88 15.27
C THR A 183 -4.50 -14.54 15.49
N ILE A 184 -5.71 -14.59 16.05
CA ILE A 184 -6.46 -13.36 16.37
C ILE A 184 -5.71 -12.46 17.37
N GLU A 185 -4.99 -13.05 18.32
CA GLU A 185 -4.18 -12.27 19.28
C GLU A 185 -2.96 -11.63 18.62
N GLU A 186 -2.28 -12.36 17.72
CA GLU A 186 -1.23 -11.80 16.89
C GLU A 186 -1.74 -10.64 16.01
N TRP A 187 -2.92 -10.81 15.40
CA TRP A 187 -3.57 -9.78 14.58
C TRP A 187 -3.88 -8.52 15.38
N LYS A 188 -4.58 -8.66 16.52
CA LYS A 188 -4.92 -7.54 17.43
C LYS A 188 -3.69 -6.77 17.89
N ALA A 189 -2.57 -7.45 18.14
CA ALA A 189 -1.31 -6.79 18.47
C ALA A 189 -0.73 -6.06 17.26
N ALA A 190 -0.68 -6.72 16.11
CA ALA A 190 -0.05 -6.17 14.92
C ALA A 190 -0.76 -4.94 14.36
N VAL A 191 -2.10 -4.91 14.29
CA VAL A 191 -2.86 -3.80 13.67
C VAL A 191 -2.64 -2.43 14.33
N LYS A 192 -2.08 -2.40 15.55
CA LYS A 192 -1.68 -1.20 16.29
C LYS A 192 -0.32 -0.66 15.83
N GLU A 193 0.51 -1.50 15.24
CA GLU A 193 1.87 -1.22 14.75
C GLU A 193 1.91 -0.91 13.25
N MET A 194 0.75 -0.75 12.61
CA MET A 194 0.61 -0.46 11.18
C MET A 194 1.34 -1.48 10.26
N PRO A 195 0.94 -2.77 10.30
CA PRO A 195 1.64 -3.81 9.58
C PRO A 195 1.54 -3.57 8.08
N ARG A 196 2.58 -4.00 7.35
CA ARG A 196 2.66 -3.83 5.89
C ARG A 196 3.09 -5.10 5.18
N TRP A 197 2.58 -5.25 3.97
CA TRP A 197 2.95 -6.30 3.02
C TRP A 197 3.31 -5.63 1.71
N VAL A 198 4.46 -6.00 1.14
CA VAL A 198 4.89 -5.51 -0.17
C VAL A 198 4.88 -6.66 -1.16
N PHE A 199 4.34 -6.39 -2.35
CA PHE A 199 4.23 -7.31 -3.45
C PHE A 199 4.84 -6.70 -4.71
N TYR A 200 5.20 -7.57 -5.64
CA TYR A 200 5.71 -7.23 -6.96
C TYR A 200 4.93 -7.98 -8.04
N ALA A 201 4.64 -7.30 -9.14
CA ALA A 201 4.21 -7.90 -10.40
C ALA A 201 4.65 -7.00 -11.56
N ASP A 202 5.44 -7.55 -12.49
CA ASP A 202 5.78 -6.91 -13.78
C ASP A 202 6.15 -5.42 -13.71
N GLY A 203 7.15 -5.08 -12.89
CA GLY A 203 7.63 -3.70 -12.71
C GLY A 203 6.74 -2.79 -11.86
N ALA A 204 5.63 -3.31 -11.31
CA ALA A 204 4.80 -2.63 -10.32
C ALA A 204 5.03 -3.18 -8.91
N TYR A 205 5.01 -2.28 -7.93
CA TYR A 205 5.19 -2.57 -6.51
C TYR A 205 3.94 -2.13 -5.76
N LEU A 206 3.30 -3.08 -5.08
CA LEU A 206 2.11 -2.84 -4.26
C LEU A 206 2.50 -2.95 -2.79
N GLU A 207 2.25 -1.90 -2.02
CA GLU A 207 2.29 -1.94 -0.56
C GLU A 207 0.87 -1.88 -0.02
N ILE A 208 0.46 -2.89 0.73
CA ILE A 208 -0.76 -2.89 1.52
C ILE A 208 -0.37 -2.63 2.97
N SER A 209 -1.01 -1.65 3.60
CA SER A 209 -0.91 -1.41 5.04
C SER A 209 -2.29 -1.18 5.62
N LEU A 210 -2.41 -1.40 6.92
CA LEU A 210 -3.65 -1.12 7.64
C LEU A 210 -3.33 -0.59 9.03
N SER A 211 -4.25 0.18 9.58
CA SER A 211 -4.16 0.66 10.95
C SER A 211 -5.51 0.56 11.62
N GLU A 212 -5.52 0.09 12.85
CA GLU A 212 -6.67 0.26 13.73
C GLU A 212 -6.83 1.75 14.06
N LYS A 213 -8.04 2.27 13.82
CA LYS A 213 -8.44 3.61 14.26
C LYS A 213 -9.56 3.41 15.28
N ASN A 214 -9.26 3.50 16.57
CA ASN A 214 -10.31 3.44 17.58
C ASN A 214 -11.09 4.76 17.62
N MET A 215 -11.98 4.96 16.64
CA MET A 215 -12.79 6.18 16.50
C MET A 215 -14.10 6.13 17.29
N GLY A 216 -14.34 5.05 18.05
CA GLY A 216 -15.62 4.80 18.73
C GLY A 216 -16.80 4.62 17.76
N GLY A 217 -17.98 4.37 18.31
CA GLY A 217 -19.24 4.41 17.55
C GLY A 217 -19.78 3.08 17.01
N PHE A 218 -19.03 1.99 17.06
CA PHE A 218 -19.52 0.66 16.71
C PHE A 218 -19.30 -0.34 17.85
N VAL A 219 -20.38 -0.77 18.51
CA VAL A 219 -20.30 -1.76 19.59
C VAL A 219 -19.82 -3.10 19.03
N GLY A 220 -18.70 -3.62 19.57
CA GLY A 220 -18.14 -4.91 19.16
C GLY A 220 -17.37 -4.91 17.83
N LYS A 221 -17.15 -3.75 17.21
CA LYS A 221 -16.34 -3.61 15.98
C LYS A 221 -15.23 -2.59 16.17
N THR A 222 -14.23 -2.72 15.32
CA THR A 222 -13.07 -1.81 15.24
C THR A 222 -13.06 -1.15 13.87
N THR A 223 -12.82 0.16 13.82
CA THR A 223 -12.62 0.87 12.55
C THR A 223 -11.20 0.63 12.04
N TYR A 224 -11.08 0.29 10.75
CA TYR A 224 -9.80 0.07 10.09
C TYR A 224 -9.62 1.10 8.99
N LEU A 225 -8.41 1.67 8.90
CA LEU A 225 -7.98 2.42 7.73
C LEU A 225 -6.96 1.59 6.97
N LEU A 226 -7.29 1.22 5.74
CA LEU A 226 -6.41 0.47 4.86
C LEU A 226 -5.92 1.34 3.72
N THR A 227 -4.67 1.13 3.34
CA THR A 227 -4.03 1.85 2.24
C THR A 227 -3.38 0.85 1.30
N ALA A 228 -3.63 1.00 0.02
CA ALA A 228 -2.88 0.38 -1.06
C ALA A 228 -2.07 1.46 -1.78
N ARG A 229 -0.74 1.33 -1.73
CA ARG A 229 0.18 2.20 -2.46
C ARG A 229 0.84 1.41 -3.59
N ILE A 230 0.51 1.77 -4.81
CA ILE A 230 1.05 1.16 -6.02
C ILE A 230 2.08 2.11 -6.62
N ARG A 231 3.23 1.58 -7.05
CA ARG A 231 4.36 2.34 -7.59
C ARG A 231 4.93 1.65 -8.82
N ASN A 232 5.29 2.41 -9.85
CA ASN A 232 6.21 1.93 -10.88
C ASN A 232 7.67 1.97 -10.36
N GLU A 233 8.62 1.48 -11.15
CA GLU A 233 10.04 1.44 -10.77
C GLU A 233 10.68 2.82 -10.58
N TYR A 234 10.24 3.85 -11.30
CA TYR A 234 10.70 5.22 -11.05
C TYR A 234 10.31 5.69 -9.65
N ALA A 235 9.05 5.50 -9.26
CA ALA A 235 8.56 5.90 -7.95
C ALA A 235 9.14 5.02 -6.83
N PHE A 236 9.32 3.73 -7.10
CA PHE A 236 9.83 2.79 -6.13
C PHE A 236 11.33 2.99 -5.87
N TYR A 237 12.15 3.05 -6.92
CA TYR A 237 13.59 3.17 -6.80
C TYR A 237 14.09 4.60 -6.87
N GLY A 238 13.71 5.35 -7.91
CA GLY A 238 14.17 6.73 -8.09
C GLY A 238 13.80 7.63 -6.91
N LEU A 239 12.51 7.78 -6.64
CA LEU A 239 12.03 8.58 -5.51
C LEU A 239 12.33 7.92 -4.15
N GLY A 240 12.30 6.59 -4.07
CA GLY A 240 12.48 5.86 -2.82
C GLY A 240 13.92 5.85 -2.29
N TYR A 241 14.92 5.74 -3.17
CA TYR A 241 16.34 5.64 -2.78
C TYR A 241 17.06 6.99 -2.81
N PHE A 242 16.53 7.97 -3.56
CA PHE A 242 17.16 9.28 -3.70
C PHE A 242 16.23 10.43 -3.30
N PRO A 243 15.49 10.35 -2.17
CA PRO A 243 14.49 11.34 -1.81
C PRO A 243 15.10 12.74 -1.67
N GLY A 244 14.43 13.73 -2.26
CA GLY A 244 14.86 15.14 -2.20
C GLY A 244 16.11 15.49 -3.02
N ASN A 245 16.70 14.55 -3.75
CA ASN A 245 17.85 14.82 -4.62
C ASN A 245 17.48 14.67 -6.09
N ALA A 246 17.02 15.76 -6.71
CA ALA A 246 16.54 15.77 -8.08
C ALA A 246 17.57 15.27 -9.10
N GLU A 247 18.86 15.55 -8.90
CA GLU A 247 19.94 15.09 -9.79
C GLU A 247 20.10 13.57 -9.72
N LYS A 248 20.15 13.00 -8.51
CA LYS A 248 20.22 11.56 -8.32
C LYS A 248 18.95 10.85 -8.78
N ILE A 249 17.78 11.45 -8.56
CA ILE A 249 16.51 10.94 -9.06
C ILE A 249 16.53 10.87 -10.59
N ARG A 250 17.00 11.89 -11.31
CA ARG A 250 17.11 11.82 -12.78
C ARG A 250 18.06 10.72 -13.26
N ASN A 251 19.14 10.48 -12.51
CA ASN A 251 20.17 9.50 -12.84
C ASN A 251 20.00 8.17 -12.09
N TRP A 252 18.80 7.90 -11.56
CA TRP A 252 18.60 6.82 -10.60
C TRP A 252 19.01 5.45 -11.15
N LYS A 253 18.74 5.16 -12.43
CA LYS A 253 19.08 3.88 -13.07
C LYS A 253 20.58 3.59 -13.02
N THR A 254 21.41 4.60 -13.22
CA THR A 254 22.88 4.48 -13.18
C THR A 254 23.39 4.33 -11.75
N LEU A 255 22.77 5.01 -10.79
CA LEU A 255 23.20 5.03 -9.39
C LEU A 255 22.69 3.83 -8.59
N LEU A 256 21.55 3.27 -8.98
CA LEU A 256 20.84 2.26 -8.22
C LEU A 256 21.66 0.98 -7.98
N PRO A 257 22.38 0.40 -8.96
CA PRO A 257 23.13 -0.85 -8.73
C PRO A 257 24.13 -0.75 -7.57
N ALA A 258 24.89 0.35 -7.50
CA ALA A 258 25.84 0.57 -6.42
C ALA A 258 25.14 0.74 -5.06
N GLU A 259 23.96 1.37 -5.05
CA GLU A 259 23.18 1.55 -3.83
C GLU A 259 22.59 0.22 -3.34
N LEU A 260 22.05 -0.59 -4.24
CA LEU A 260 21.53 -1.93 -3.92
C LEU A 260 22.61 -2.85 -3.38
N GLN A 261 23.86 -2.77 -3.89
CA GLN A 261 24.97 -3.56 -3.36
C GLN A 261 25.25 -3.25 -1.88
N LYS A 262 25.16 -1.98 -1.46
CA LYS A 262 25.32 -1.58 -0.05
C LYS A 262 24.22 -2.19 0.83
N TYR A 263 22.97 -2.14 0.36
CA TYR A 263 21.84 -2.70 1.08
C TYR A 263 21.89 -4.23 1.14
N HIS A 264 22.34 -4.88 0.07
CA HIS A 264 22.54 -6.32 0.04
C HIS A 264 23.59 -6.75 1.08
N ALA A 265 24.72 -6.04 1.18
CA ALA A 265 25.72 -6.31 2.22
C ALA A 265 25.12 -6.19 3.64
N LYS A 266 24.24 -5.21 3.88
CA LYS A 266 23.50 -5.07 5.15
C LYS A 266 22.56 -6.25 5.40
N ARG A 267 21.85 -6.74 4.38
CA ARG A 267 21.01 -7.95 4.48
C ARG A 267 21.85 -9.13 4.93
N ILE A 268 22.98 -9.41 4.27
CA ILE A 268 23.85 -10.55 4.60
C ILE A 268 24.36 -10.47 6.05
N ALA A 269 24.81 -9.31 6.51
CA ALA A 269 25.24 -9.11 7.89
C ALA A 269 24.10 -9.35 8.89
N THR A 270 22.90 -8.86 8.58
CA THR A 270 21.70 -9.04 9.43
C THR A 270 21.27 -10.50 9.47
N GLU A 271 21.25 -11.19 8.33
CA GLU A 271 20.91 -12.61 8.22
C GLU A 271 21.89 -13.49 9.00
N ALA A 272 23.19 -13.17 8.98
CA ALA A 272 24.19 -13.89 9.78
C ALA A 272 23.93 -13.75 11.28
N ALA A 273 23.62 -12.54 11.76
CA ALA A 273 23.28 -12.30 13.16
C ALA A 273 21.99 -13.03 13.58
N LEU A 274 20.97 -13.02 12.72
CA LEU A 274 19.68 -13.67 12.99
C LEU A 274 19.79 -15.19 13.01
N LYS A 275 20.63 -15.80 12.16
CA LYS A 275 20.93 -17.25 12.23
C LYS A 275 21.47 -17.64 13.61
N GLY A 276 22.35 -16.82 14.18
CA GLY A 276 22.87 -17.02 15.55
C GLY A 276 21.79 -16.93 16.65
N GLN A 277 20.64 -16.31 16.35
CA GLN A 277 19.48 -16.20 17.24
C GLN A 277 18.41 -17.28 16.97
N GLY A 278 18.67 -18.23 16.08
CA GLY A 278 17.74 -19.32 15.73
C GLY A 278 16.74 -19.00 14.61
N TYR A 279 16.91 -17.89 13.89
CA TYR A 279 16.11 -17.61 12.69
C TYR A 279 16.54 -18.48 11.52
N THR A 280 15.57 -18.90 10.72
CA THR A 280 15.78 -19.58 9.45
C THR A 280 15.70 -18.56 8.32
N ILE A 281 16.73 -18.54 7.48
CA ILE A 281 16.79 -17.65 6.32
C ILE A 281 16.31 -18.41 5.09
N ASP A 282 15.32 -17.87 4.40
CA ASP A 282 14.87 -18.37 3.11
C ASP A 282 15.89 -18.04 2.03
N THR A 283 16.78 -18.98 1.77
CA THR A 283 17.79 -18.87 0.71
C THR A 283 17.22 -19.13 -0.69
N ALA A 284 15.97 -19.59 -0.80
CA ALA A 284 15.31 -19.82 -2.08
C ALA A 284 14.65 -18.55 -2.64
N TYR A 285 14.33 -17.57 -1.77
CA TYR A 285 13.84 -16.26 -2.20
C TYR A 285 14.84 -15.56 -3.13
N GLN A 286 14.33 -15.11 -4.28
CA GLN A 286 15.04 -14.30 -5.26
C GLN A 286 14.41 -12.91 -5.31
N ASP A 287 15.23 -11.87 -5.30
CA ASP A 287 14.74 -10.50 -5.49
C ASP A 287 14.11 -10.37 -6.89
N PRO A 288 12.93 -9.74 -7.03
CA PRO A 288 12.31 -9.55 -8.35
C PRO A 288 13.20 -8.75 -9.31
N PRO A 289 13.09 -9.00 -10.63
CA PRO A 289 13.88 -8.25 -11.61
C PRO A 289 13.44 -6.79 -11.66
N ILE A 290 14.43 -5.90 -11.85
CA ILE A 290 14.20 -4.48 -12.10
C ILE A 290 14.20 -4.27 -13.61
N GLN A 291 13.01 -4.12 -14.19
CA GLN A 291 12.78 -4.06 -15.64
C GLN A 291 13.52 -2.87 -16.28
N ALA A 292 13.59 -1.74 -15.59
CA ALA A 292 14.25 -0.53 -16.04
C ALA A 292 15.78 -0.59 -16.09
N LEU A 293 16.39 -1.66 -15.54
CA LEU A 293 17.84 -1.93 -15.59
C LEU A 293 18.21 -3.02 -16.59
N LYS A 294 17.24 -3.60 -17.30
CA LYS A 294 17.49 -4.58 -18.36
C LYS A 294 17.86 -3.91 -19.66
#